data_AF-Q17UY6-F1
#
_entry.id   AF-Q17UY6-F1
#
_cell.length_a   1.000
_cell.length_b   1.000
_cell.length_c   1.000
_cell.angle_alpha   90.00
_cell.angle_beta   90.00
_cell.angle_gamma   90.00
#
_symmetry.space_group_name_H-M   'P 1'
#
loop_
_entity.id
_entity.type
_entity.pdbx_description
1 polymer ?
#
loop_
_entity_poly.entity_id
_entity_poly.type
_entity_poly.pdbx_seq_one_letter_code
_entity_poly.pdbx_strand_id
1 'polypeptide(L)'
;KFKTTVVIPPQNDIDLHANDMNFVAIAENGKLVGFNLLVGGGLSIEHGNKKTYARTASEFGFLPLEHTLAVAEAVVTTQRDWGNRTDRKNAKTKYTLERVGVETFKAEVERRAGIKFEPIRPYEFTGRGDRIGWVKGIDNKWHLT
;
A
#
# COMPACT_ATOMS: atom_id res chain seq x y z
N LYS A 1 10.37 11.46 0.03
CA LYS A 1 10.52 10.01 -0.26
C LYS A 1 9.14 9.37 -0.32
N PHE A 2 9.00 8.32 -1.12
CA PHE A 2 7.79 7.54 -1.28
C PHE A 2 8.19 6.05 -1.22
N LYS A 3 7.41 5.21 -0.55
CA LYS A 3 7.68 3.78 -0.35
C LYS A 3 6.51 2.94 -0.85
N THR A 4 6.82 1.84 -1.53
CA THR A 4 5.82 0.97 -2.15
C THR A 4 6.10 -0.49 -1.82
N THR A 5 5.05 -1.28 -1.61
CA THR A 5 5.16 -2.74 -1.41
C THR A 5 4.19 -3.49 -2.31
N VAL A 6 4.54 -4.76 -2.57
CA VAL A 6 3.63 -5.79 -3.04
C VAL A 6 3.61 -6.86 -1.95
N VAL A 7 2.41 -7.34 -1.59
CA VAL A 7 2.19 -8.20 -0.43
C VAL A 7 1.41 -9.43 -0.86
N ILE A 8 1.81 -10.61 -0.39
CA ILE A 8 1.10 -11.87 -0.68
C ILE A 8 0.52 -12.41 0.63
N PRO A 9 -0.80 -12.31 0.86
CA PRO A 9 -1.43 -12.93 2.01
C PRO A 9 -1.15 -14.45 2.08
N PRO A 10 -0.96 -15.02 3.28
CA PRO A 10 -1.21 -14.41 4.59
C PRO A 10 0.02 -13.75 5.26
N GLN A 11 1.11 -13.50 4.52
CA GLN A 11 2.32 -12.91 5.09
C GLN A 11 2.33 -11.38 4.93
N ASN A 12 2.67 -10.68 6.02
CA ASN A 12 2.92 -9.23 6.03
C ASN A 12 4.33 -8.93 6.57
N ASP A 13 5.28 -9.76 6.19
CA ASP A 13 6.72 -9.65 6.43
C ASP A 13 7.30 -8.28 6.01
N ILE A 14 6.80 -7.72 4.91
CA ILE A 14 7.18 -6.40 4.40
C ILE A 14 6.61 -5.21 5.19
N ASP A 15 5.80 -5.47 6.23
CA ASP A 15 5.11 -4.51 7.10
C ASP A 15 4.41 -3.37 6.33
N LEU A 16 3.34 -3.70 5.59
CA LEU A 16 2.70 -2.79 4.62
C LEU A 16 2.27 -1.45 5.23
N HIS A 17 1.89 -1.42 6.50
CA HIS A 17 1.44 -0.20 7.17
C HIS A 17 2.57 0.82 7.40
N ALA A 18 3.82 0.47 7.15
CA ALA A 18 4.96 1.38 7.15
C ALA A 18 5.17 2.15 5.83
N ASN A 19 4.37 1.86 4.80
CA ASN A 19 4.60 2.27 3.42
C ASN A 19 3.48 3.16 2.86
N ASP A 20 3.81 3.99 1.87
CA ASP A 20 2.87 4.97 1.31
C ASP A 20 1.82 4.33 0.40
N MET A 21 2.18 3.27 -0.33
CA MET A 21 1.33 2.58 -1.30
C MET A 21 1.60 1.08 -1.26
N ASN A 22 0.56 0.27 -1.16
CA ASN A 22 0.67 -1.17 -0.98
C ASN A 22 -0.31 -1.89 -1.90
N PHE A 23 0.19 -2.87 -2.64
CA PHE A 23 -0.60 -3.75 -3.49
C PHE A 23 -0.69 -5.13 -2.85
N VAL A 24 -1.85 -5.48 -2.29
CA VAL A 24 -2.09 -6.79 -1.67
C VAL A 24 -2.64 -7.74 -2.74
N ALA A 25 -1.86 -8.76 -3.07
CA ALA A 25 -2.12 -9.70 -4.16
C ALA A 25 -3.41 -10.51 -3.92
N ILE A 26 -4.26 -10.55 -4.94
CA ILE A 26 -5.43 -11.44 -5.01
C ILE A 26 -5.20 -12.41 -6.17
N ALA A 27 -5.30 -13.71 -5.88
CA ALA A 27 -5.12 -14.76 -6.87
C ALA A 27 -6.36 -15.66 -6.98
N GLU A 28 -6.64 -16.10 -8.21
CA GLU A 28 -7.61 -17.14 -8.52
C GLU A 28 -6.88 -18.25 -9.28
N ASN A 29 -7.09 -19.51 -8.89
CA ASN A 29 -6.46 -20.68 -9.53
C ASN A 29 -4.93 -20.57 -9.66
N GLY A 30 -4.26 -19.97 -8.66
CA GLY A 30 -2.80 -19.78 -8.65
C GLY A 30 -2.30 -18.68 -9.59
N LYS A 31 -3.18 -17.87 -10.17
CA LYS A 31 -2.83 -16.73 -11.03
C LYS A 31 -3.30 -15.44 -10.38
N LEU A 32 -2.45 -14.42 -10.41
CA LEU A 32 -2.77 -13.09 -9.94
C LEU A 32 -3.87 -12.47 -10.82
N VAL A 33 -4.98 -12.06 -10.22
CA VAL A 33 -6.11 -11.42 -10.92
C VAL A 33 -6.18 -9.91 -10.66
N GLY A 34 -5.55 -9.44 -9.58
CA GLY A 34 -5.49 -8.03 -9.24
C GLY A 34 -4.98 -7.79 -7.83
N PHE A 35 -5.27 -6.60 -7.30
CA PHE A 35 -4.77 -6.15 -6.01
C PHE A 35 -5.81 -5.39 -5.20
N ASN A 36 -5.82 -5.58 -3.88
CA ASN A 36 -6.35 -4.55 -2.99
C ASN A 36 -5.29 -3.47 -2.82
N LEU A 37 -5.70 -2.20 -2.92
CA LEU A 37 -4.84 -1.04 -2.72
C LEU A 37 -4.99 -0.50 -1.30
N LEU A 38 -3.87 -0.34 -0.58
CA LEU A 38 -3.80 0.36 0.71
C LEU A 38 -2.81 1.53 0.64
N VAL A 39 -3.22 2.72 1.10
CA VAL A 39 -2.45 3.97 0.95
C VAL A 39 -2.28 4.70 2.29
N GLY A 40 -1.13 5.35 2.49
CA GLY A 40 -0.97 6.34 3.57
C GLY A 40 -0.30 5.85 4.84
N GLY A 41 0.43 4.74 4.81
CA GLY A 41 1.22 4.27 5.94
C GLY A 41 2.49 5.10 6.17
N GLY A 42 2.98 5.09 7.41
CA GLY A 42 4.32 5.61 7.70
C GLY A 42 4.61 5.90 9.17
N LEU A 43 5.82 5.52 9.61
CA LEU A 43 6.17 5.45 11.04
C LEU A 43 6.92 6.66 11.61
N SER A 44 7.50 7.52 10.77
CA SER A 44 8.36 8.62 11.23
C SER A 44 7.61 9.62 12.13
N ILE A 45 8.22 9.97 13.26
CA ILE A 45 7.75 10.97 14.24
C ILE A 45 8.92 11.87 14.72
N GLU A 46 8.60 12.89 15.49
CA GLU A 46 9.55 13.76 16.20
C GLU A 46 9.15 13.88 17.68
N HIS A 47 10.09 13.65 18.60
CA HIS A 47 9.83 13.79 20.04
C HIS A 47 9.41 15.22 20.40
N GLY A 48 8.39 15.35 21.25
CA GLY A 48 7.83 16.64 21.64
C GLY A 48 6.91 17.29 20.60
N ASN A 49 6.86 16.79 19.35
CA ASN A 49 6.03 17.35 18.29
C ASN A 49 4.76 16.52 18.03
N LYS A 50 3.66 16.92 18.68
CA LYS A 50 2.34 16.27 18.56
C LYS A 50 1.72 16.38 17.16
N LYS A 51 2.26 17.22 16.26
CA LYS A 51 1.78 17.30 14.86
C LYS A 51 2.34 16.19 13.98
N THR A 52 3.34 15.43 14.46
CA THR A 52 3.87 14.25 13.78
C THR A 52 3.38 12.98 14.46
N TYR A 53 2.96 11.99 13.68
CA TYR A 53 2.36 10.76 14.20
C TYR A 53 2.59 9.60 13.24
N ALA A 54 2.71 8.39 13.77
CA ALA A 54 2.64 7.19 12.95
C ALA A 54 1.20 6.97 12.45
N ARG A 55 1.04 6.40 11.25
CA ARG A 55 -0.27 6.12 10.67
C ARG A 55 -0.20 4.78 9.94
N THR A 56 -1.25 3.96 10.07
CA THR A 56 -1.46 2.77 9.25
C THR A 56 -1.99 3.17 7.87
N ALA A 57 -1.73 2.34 6.85
CA ALA A 57 -2.34 2.51 5.53
C ALA A 57 -3.86 2.25 5.58
N SER A 58 -4.63 2.96 4.75
CA SER A 58 -6.09 2.85 4.60
C SER A 58 -6.45 2.14 3.30
N GLU A 59 -7.48 1.30 3.34
CA GLU A 59 -8.00 0.60 2.16
C GLU A 59 -8.68 1.57 1.19
N PHE A 60 -8.37 1.43 -0.11
CA PHE A 60 -9.07 2.13 -1.18
C PHE A 60 -10.07 1.22 -1.86
N GLY A 61 -9.67 -0.02 -2.17
CA GLY A 61 -10.50 -1.00 -2.85
C GLY A 61 -9.66 -1.92 -3.74
N PHE A 62 -10.33 -2.78 -4.49
CA PHE A 62 -9.72 -3.70 -5.42
C PHE A 62 -9.55 -3.06 -6.81
N LEU A 63 -8.47 -3.44 -7.50
CA LEU A 63 -8.22 -3.13 -8.91
C LEU A 63 -7.82 -4.40 -9.70
N PRO A 64 -8.33 -4.58 -10.93
CA PRO A 64 -7.82 -5.56 -11.88
C PRO A 64 -6.33 -5.36 -12.19
N LEU A 65 -5.62 -6.46 -12.48
CA LEU A 65 -4.17 -6.47 -12.68
C LEU A 65 -3.68 -5.47 -13.73
N GLU A 66 -4.42 -5.33 -14.84
CA GLU A 66 -4.10 -4.43 -15.96
C GLU A 66 -4.01 -2.95 -15.58
N HIS A 67 -4.66 -2.54 -14.49
CA HIS A 67 -4.67 -1.15 -14.04
C HIS A 67 -3.56 -0.81 -13.03
N THR A 68 -2.71 -1.78 -12.67
CA THR A 68 -1.72 -1.61 -11.59
C THR A 68 -0.83 -0.39 -11.78
N LEU A 69 -0.25 -0.21 -12.97
CA LEU A 69 0.68 0.90 -13.23
C LEU A 69 -0.05 2.26 -13.31
N ALA A 70 -1.23 2.30 -13.93
CA ALA A 70 -2.05 3.51 -14.00
C ALA A 70 -2.46 3.98 -12.60
N VAL A 71 -2.86 3.06 -11.73
CA VAL A 71 -3.18 3.36 -10.32
C VAL A 71 -1.95 3.80 -9.55
N ALA A 72 -0.81 3.12 -9.73
CA ALA A 72 0.45 3.51 -9.08
C ALA A 72 0.84 4.95 -9.43
N GLU A 73 0.79 5.30 -10.72
CA GLU A 73 1.07 6.64 -11.21
C GLU A 73 0.05 7.66 -10.67
N ALA A 74 -1.24 7.32 -10.65
CA ALA A 74 -2.28 8.17 -10.12
C ALA A 74 -2.07 8.50 -8.63
N VAL A 75 -1.72 7.52 -7.79
CA VAL A 75 -1.40 7.75 -6.37
C VAL A 75 -0.17 8.64 -6.22
N VAL A 76 0.92 8.35 -6.95
CA VAL A 76 2.17 9.11 -6.86
C VAL A 76 1.98 10.55 -7.33
N THR A 77 1.28 10.77 -8.43
CA THR A 77 1.03 12.11 -8.96
C THR A 77 0.04 12.89 -8.09
N THR A 78 -0.98 12.25 -7.51
CA THR A 78 -1.86 12.90 -6.53
C THR A 78 -1.07 13.36 -5.32
N GLN A 79 -0.22 12.48 -4.76
CA GLN A 79 0.68 12.87 -3.68
C GLN A 79 1.67 13.97 -4.11
N ARG A 80 2.15 13.93 -5.35
CA ARG A 80 3.09 14.94 -5.87
C ARG A 80 2.45 16.32 -5.83
N ASP A 81 1.20 16.42 -6.27
CA ASP A 81 0.50 17.68 -6.43
C ASP A 81 -0.08 18.19 -5.11
N TRP A 82 -0.52 17.28 -4.23
CA TRP A 82 -1.21 17.64 -2.99
C TRP A 82 -0.31 17.61 -1.76
N GLY A 83 0.87 16.99 -1.81
CA GLY A 83 1.78 16.95 -0.68
C GLY A 83 2.22 18.35 -0.22
N ASN A 84 2.29 18.57 1.09
CA ASN A 84 2.79 19.85 1.62
C ASN A 84 4.27 20.03 1.25
N ARG A 85 4.58 20.95 0.33
CA ARG A 85 5.94 21.19 -0.17
C ARG A 85 6.74 22.18 0.66
N THR A 86 6.08 22.97 1.51
CA THR A 86 6.71 23.98 2.36
C THR A 86 7.25 23.35 3.64
N ASP A 87 6.43 22.56 4.34
CA ASP A 87 6.85 21.86 5.55
C ASP A 87 7.19 20.39 5.26
N ARG A 88 8.50 20.10 5.20
CA ARG A 88 9.03 18.74 4.98
C ARG A 88 8.52 17.74 6.01
N LYS A 89 8.25 18.14 7.25
CA LYS A 89 7.74 17.25 8.32
C LYS A 89 6.28 16.88 8.11
N ASN A 90 5.54 17.65 7.30
CA ASN A 90 4.15 17.43 6.92
C ASN A 90 3.98 16.93 5.46
N ALA A 91 5.08 16.64 4.75
CA ALA A 91 5.07 16.34 3.31
C ALA A 91 4.69 14.89 2.93
N LYS A 92 4.59 13.97 3.89
CA LYS A 92 4.31 12.54 3.65
C LYS A 92 2.83 12.28 3.30
N THR A 93 2.56 11.23 2.54
CA THR A 93 1.20 10.83 2.12
C THR A 93 0.24 10.66 3.28
N LYS A 94 0.71 10.10 4.41
CA LYS A 94 -0.07 9.99 5.64
C LYS A 94 -0.70 11.31 6.09
N TYR A 95 0.03 12.43 6.00
CA TYR A 95 -0.48 13.74 6.38
C TYR A 95 -1.38 14.35 5.30
N THR A 96 -1.11 14.02 4.04
CA THR A 96 -1.91 14.49 2.91
C THR A 96 -3.31 13.88 2.97
N LEU A 97 -3.40 12.57 3.22
CA LEU A 97 -4.67 11.86 3.43
C LEU A 97 -5.47 12.40 4.62
N GLU A 98 -4.83 12.65 5.76
CA GLU A 98 -5.53 13.23 6.93
C GLU A 98 -6.06 14.64 6.65
N ARG A 99 -5.33 15.44 5.85
CA ARG A 99 -5.76 16.81 5.53
C ARG A 99 -6.91 16.85 4.53
N VAL A 100 -6.93 15.97 3.54
CA VAL A 100 -7.94 16.01 2.44
C VAL A 100 -9.07 15.01 2.62
N GLY A 101 -8.90 14.01 3.48
CA GLY A 101 -9.80 12.87 3.64
C GLY A 101 -9.46 11.71 2.68
N VAL A 102 -9.69 10.48 3.15
CA VAL A 102 -9.43 9.26 2.37
C VAL A 102 -10.26 9.23 1.10
N GLU A 103 -11.55 9.51 1.18
CA GLU A 103 -12.46 9.48 0.03
C GLU A 103 -12.11 10.53 -1.04
N THR A 104 -11.70 11.73 -0.63
CA THR A 104 -11.26 12.78 -1.56
C THR A 104 -10.01 12.36 -2.32
N PHE A 105 -9.04 11.74 -1.64
CA PHE A 105 -7.83 11.23 -2.27
C PHE A 105 -8.14 10.06 -3.20
N LYS A 106 -8.98 9.12 -2.75
CA LYS A 106 -9.44 7.99 -3.55
C LYS A 106 -10.11 8.44 -4.84
N ALA A 107 -11.02 9.41 -4.77
CA ALA A 107 -11.73 9.93 -5.93
C ALA A 107 -10.79 10.58 -6.97
N GLU A 108 -9.75 11.31 -6.53
CA GLU A 108 -8.76 11.86 -7.46
C GLU A 108 -7.89 10.78 -8.11
N VAL A 109 -7.52 9.74 -7.35
CA VAL A 109 -6.78 8.59 -7.89
C VAL A 109 -7.62 7.87 -8.93
N GLU A 110 -8.90 7.59 -8.66
CA GLU A 110 -9.84 7.02 -9.62
C GLU A 110 -9.93 7.86 -10.90
N ARG A 111 -10.07 9.19 -10.76
CA ARG A 111 -10.16 10.12 -11.89
C ARG A 111 -8.91 10.08 -12.77
N ARG A 112 -7.71 10.04 -12.15
CA ARG A 112 -6.44 10.00 -12.89
C ARG A 112 -6.15 8.65 -13.52
N ALA A 113 -6.49 7.56 -12.83
CA ALA A 113 -6.27 6.20 -13.31
C ALA A 113 -7.31 5.77 -14.35
N GLY A 114 -8.45 6.48 -14.45
CA GLY A 114 -9.53 6.15 -15.38
C GLY A 114 -10.32 4.90 -14.95
N ILE A 115 -10.37 4.61 -13.64
CA ILE A 115 -11.06 3.44 -13.09
C ILE A 115 -11.94 3.80 -11.92
N LYS A 116 -12.79 2.86 -11.50
CA LYS A 116 -13.44 2.86 -10.18
C LYS A 116 -12.95 1.66 -9.39
N PHE A 117 -12.58 1.89 -8.13
CA PHE A 117 -12.18 0.78 -7.28
C PHE A 117 -13.39 -0.10 -6.96
N GLU A 118 -13.20 -1.41 -7.10
CA GLU A 118 -14.15 -2.40 -6.62
C GLU A 118 -14.08 -2.50 -5.09
N PRO A 119 -15.10 -3.11 -4.44
CA PRO A 119 -15.00 -3.47 -3.03
C PRO A 119 -13.74 -4.28 -2.74
N ILE A 120 -13.18 -4.10 -1.53
CA ILE A 120 -12.05 -4.91 -1.06
C ILE A 120 -12.40 -6.38 -1.17
N ARG A 121 -11.51 -7.16 -1.78
CA ARG A 121 -11.60 -8.62 -1.75
C ARG A 121 -11.03 -9.15 -0.43
N PRO A 122 -11.60 -10.19 0.20
CA PRO A 122 -11.14 -10.66 1.49
C PRO A 122 -9.66 -11.06 1.49
N TYR A 123 -8.95 -10.70 2.55
CA TYR A 123 -7.58 -11.11 2.83
C TYR A 123 -7.37 -11.12 4.34
N GLU A 124 -6.46 -11.95 4.81
CA GLU A 124 -6.07 -12.03 6.22
C GLU A 124 -4.57 -12.21 6.31
N PHE A 125 -3.94 -11.59 7.31
CA PHE A 125 -2.54 -11.83 7.62
C PHE A 125 -2.41 -12.61 8.93
N THR A 126 -1.51 -13.59 8.93
CA THR A 126 -1.27 -14.46 10.09
C THR A 126 0.09 -14.22 10.75
N GLY A 127 1.00 -13.48 10.10
CA GLY A 127 2.31 -13.21 10.66
C GLY A 127 3.18 -12.27 9.82
N ARG A 128 4.34 -11.92 10.40
CA ARG A 128 5.35 -11.03 9.80
C ARG A 128 6.79 -11.59 9.86
N GLY A 129 6.95 -12.80 10.38
CA GLY A 129 8.26 -13.43 10.52
C GLY A 129 8.68 -14.16 9.25
N ASP A 130 10.00 -14.29 9.09
CA ASP A 130 10.59 -15.12 8.05
C ASP A 130 10.36 -16.61 8.29
N ARG A 131 10.52 -17.41 7.24
CA ARG A 131 10.43 -18.87 7.29
C ARG A 131 11.82 -19.49 7.46
N ILE A 132 12.43 -19.30 8.62
CA ILE A 132 13.79 -19.79 8.95
C ILE A 132 13.88 -21.31 8.74
N GLY A 133 14.96 -21.75 8.10
CA GLY A 133 15.20 -23.16 7.76
C GLY A 133 14.75 -23.55 6.36
N TRP A 134 14.67 -24.86 6.09
CA TRP A 134 14.33 -25.39 4.78
C TRP A 134 12.82 -25.43 4.53
N VAL A 135 12.38 -24.84 3.42
CA VAL A 135 10.99 -24.89 2.96
C VAL A 135 10.91 -25.29 1.48
N LYS A 136 9.89 -26.09 1.13
CA LYS A 136 9.67 -26.56 -0.25
C LYS A 136 9.10 -25.43 -1.12
N GLY A 137 9.68 -25.26 -2.32
CA GLY A 137 9.19 -24.35 -3.36
C GLY A 137 8.55 -25.10 -4.53
N ILE A 138 8.49 -24.44 -5.70
CA ILE A 138 8.02 -25.04 -6.96
C ILE A 138 9.10 -25.89 -7.64
N ASP A 139 8.72 -26.69 -8.64
CA ASP A 139 9.64 -27.46 -9.51
C ASP A 139 10.66 -28.31 -8.75
N ASN A 140 10.21 -28.92 -7.65
CA ASN A 140 11.05 -29.70 -6.73
C ASN A 140 12.21 -28.95 -6.06
N LYS A 141 12.26 -27.62 -6.12
CA LYS A 141 13.28 -26.79 -5.48
C LYS A 141 12.95 -26.51 -4.01
N TRP A 142 13.95 -26.00 -3.29
CA TRP A 142 13.87 -25.69 -1.86
C TRP A 142 14.49 -24.31 -1.58
N HIS A 143 14.00 -23.65 -0.52
CA HIS A 143 14.53 -22.39 -0.01
C HIS A 143 15.08 -22.61 1.40
N LEU A 144 16.30 -22.14 1.66
CA LEU A 144 16.87 -22.05 3.00
C LEU A 144 16.93 -20.58 3.38
N THR A 145 16.17 -20.19 4.39
CA THR A 145 16.19 -18.83 4.97
C THR A 145 17.08 -18.81 6.20
#